data_AF-A0A7T8H0X0-F1
#
_entry.id   AF-A0A7T8H0X0-F1
#
_cell.length_a   1.000
_cell.length_b   1.000
_cell.length_c   1.000
_cell.angle_alpha   90.00
_cell.angle_beta   90.00
_cell.angle_gamma   90.00
#
_symmetry.space_group_name_H-M   'P 1'
#
loop_
_entity.id
_entity.type
_entity.pdbx_description
1 polymer ?
#
loop_
_entity_poly.entity_id
_entity_poly.type
_entity_poly.pdbx_seq_one_letter_code
_entity_poly.pdbx_strand_id
1 'polypeptide(L)'
;MRDVYSNLEEIVFSVEERRCAVVAILVSMKDMISNSELSRLRKSLEDCKDPRKVISRVPRLELSARKVRDMDFVNKVQEIIDEDPSRSLSTIAEELE
;
A
#
# COMPACT_ATOMS: atom_id res chain seq x y z
N MET A 1 -33.02 41.72 10.51
CA MET A 1 -32.05 40.62 10.74
C MET A 1 -30.93 40.80 9.76
N ARG A 2 -29.69 41.07 10.20
CA ARG A 2 -28.54 41.06 9.28
C ARG A 2 -28.32 39.62 8.88
N ASP A 3 -28.34 39.40 7.58
CA ASP A 3 -28.24 38.09 6.97
C ASP A 3 -26.80 37.58 7.21
N VAL A 4 -26.66 36.67 8.18
CA VAL A 4 -25.36 36.18 8.69
C VAL A 4 -24.61 35.40 7.60
N TYR A 5 -25.27 35.10 6.49
CA TYR A 5 -24.77 34.29 5.39
C TYR A 5 -24.25 35.11 4.20
N SER A 6 -24.36 36.45 4.21
CA SER A 6 -23.95 37.30 3.07
C SER A 6 -22.44 37.33 2.81
N ASN A 7 -21.62 36.80 3.72
CA ASN A 7 -20.16 36.74 3.62
C ASN A 7 -19.61 35.30 3.61
N LEU A 8 -20.45 34.30 3.32
CA LEU A 8 -19.94 32.94 3.16
C LEU A 8 -19.21 32.83 1.82
N GLU A 9 -17.88 32.82 1.88
CA GLU A 9 -17.04 32.44 0.74
C GLU A 9 -17.40 31.01 0.29
N GLU A 10 -17.45 30.82 -1.03
CA GLU A 10 -17.70 29.51 -1.62
C GLU A 10 -16.59 28.55 -1.20
N ILE A 11 -16.94 27.48 -0.48
CA ILE A 11 -15.97 26.47 -0.04
C ILE A 11 -15.50 25.68 -1.25
N VAL A 12 -14.35 26.05 -1.80
CA VAL A 12 -13.72 25.31 -2.89
C VAL A 12 -12.86 24.19 -2.33
N PHE A 13 -13.36 22.96 -2.38
CA PHE A 13 -12.57 21.78 -2.01
C PHE A 13 -11.41 21.57 -2.98
N SER A 14 -10.24 21.29 -2.43
CA SER A 14 -9.06 20.84 -3.18
C SER A 14 -9.33 19.49 -3.87
N VAL A 15 -8.53 19.17 -4.90
CA VAL A 15 -8.63 17.88 -5.60
C VAL A 15 -8.42 16.69 -4.64
N GLU A 16 -7.55 16.85 -3.65
CA GLU A 16 -7.28 15.82 -2.65
C GLU A 16 -8.49 15.58 -1.72
N GLU A 17 -9.14 16.65 -1.25
CA GLU A 17 -10.35 16.55 -0.42
C GLU A 17 -11.51 15.88 -1.17
N ARG A 18 -11.67 16.20 -2.46
CA ARG A 18 -12.66 15.54 -3.32
C ARG A 18 -12.37 14.04 -3.44
N ARG A 19 -11.11 13.64 -3.59
CA ARG A 19 -10.72 12.22 -3.66
C ARG A 19 -10.95 11.51 -2.32
N CYS A 20 -10.68 12.15 -1.19
CA CYS A 20 -10.99 11.64 0.14
C CYS A 20 -12.49 11.39 0.32
N ALA A 21 -13.32 12.34 -0.12
CA ALA A 21 -14.78 12.20 -0.07
C ALA A 21 -15.27 11.02 -0.92
N VAL A 22 -14.71 10.84 -2.12
CA VAL A 22 -15.00 9.68 -2.98
C VAL A 22 -14.64 8.37 -2.27
N VAL A 23 -13.46 8.25 -1.68
CA VAL A 23 -13.05 7.07 -0.91
C VAL A 23 -13.99 6.80 0.27
N ALA A 24 -14.42 7.84 1.00
CA ALA A 24 -15.35 7.70 2.11
C ALA A 24 -16.73 7.18 1.66
N ILE A 25 -17.26 7.68 0.54
CA ILE A 25 -18.52 7.22 -0.06
C ILE A 25 -18.38 5.78 -0.56
N LEU A 26 -17.26 5.46 -1.19
CA LEU A 26 -16.94 4.12 -1.69
C LEU A 26 -16.86 3.08 -0.55
N VAL A 27 -16.32 3.46 0.61
CA VAL A 27 -16.26 2.58 1.79
C VAL A 27 -17.64 2.36 2.44
N SER A 28 -18.55 3.34 2.33
CA SER A 28 -19.91 3.28 2.88
C SER A 28 -20.90 2.58 1.94
N MET A 29 -20.70 2.68 0.62
CA MET A 29 -21.53 2.06 -0.41
C MET A 29 -20.97 0.70 -0.85
N LYS A 30 -21.37 -0.36 -0.16
CA LYS A 30 -20.90 -1.74 -0.43
C LYS A 30 -21.25 -2.28 -1.82
N ASP A 31 -22.23 -1.70 -2.52
CA ASP A 31 -22.77 -2.24 -3.77
C ASP A 31 -22.05 -1.72 -5.03
N MET A 32 -21.21 -0.69 -4.91
CA MET A 32 -20.51 -0.08 -6.05
C MET A 32 -19.10 -0.61 -6.28
N ILE A 33 -18.61 -1.49 -5.40
CA ILE A 33 -17.24 -1.99 -5.42
C ILE A 33 -17.26 -3.45 -5.00
N SER A 34 -16.37 -4.26 -5.57
CA SER A 34 -16.25 -5.64 -5.12
C SER A 34 -15.83 -5.71 -3.64
N ASN A 35 -16.33 -6.73 -2.93
CA ASN A 35 -16.01 -6.94 -1.51
C ASN A 35 -14.50 -7.06 -1.25
N SER A 36 -13.73 -7.57 -2.23
CA SER A 36 -12.28 -7.70 -2.13
C SER A 36 -11.56 -6.36 -2.19
N GLU A 37 -12.01 -5.45 -3.04
CA GLU A 37 -11.49 -4.08 -3.15
C GLU A 37 -11.86 -3.24 -1.93
N LEU A 38 -13.10 -3.37 -1.44
CA LEU A 38 -13.57 -2.69 -0.23
C LEU A 38 -12.82 -3.17 1.02
N SER A 39 -12.53 -4.47 1.12
CA SER A 39 -11.69 -5.03 2.19
C SER A 39 -10.25 -4.50 2.15
N ARG A 40 -9.64 -4.43 0.95
CA ARG A 40 -8.30 -3.84 0.76
C ARG A 40 -8.26 -2.36 1.14
N LEU A 41 -9.29 -1.61 0.79
CA LEU A 41 -9.41 -0.19 1.08
C LEU A 41 -9.56 0.06 2.59
N ARG A 42 -10.42 -0.71 3.26
CA ARG A 42 -10.60 -0.66 4.72
C ARG A 42 -9.31 -1.00 5.45
N LYS A 43 -8.64 -2.08 5.07
CA LYS A 43 -7.35 -2.46 5.66
C LYS A 43 -6.30 -1.37 5.47
N SER A 44 -6.25 -0.75 4.29
CA SER A 44 -5.32 0.36 4.02
C SER A 44 -5.62 1.60 4.89
N LEU A 45 -6.90 1.88 5.17
CA LEU A 45 -7.32 2.96 6.07
C LEU A 45 -7.03 2.64 7.54
N GLU A 46 -7.23 1.39 7.97
CA GLU A 46 -6.87 0.92 9.32
C GLU A 46 -5.36 1.00 9.55
N ASP A 47 -4.55 0.58 8.57
CA ASP A 47 -3.10 0.58 8.64
C ASP A 47 -2.51 2.01 8.64
N CYS A 48 -3.08 2.93 7.86
CA CYS A 48 -2.52 4.29 7.68
C CYS A 48 -3.18 5.36 8.56
N LYS A 49 -4.37 5.12 9.12
CA LYS A 49 -5.21 6.05 9.91
C LYS A 49 -5.54 7.39 9.22
N ASP A 50 -5.09 7.59 7.98
CA ASP A 50 -5.23 8.82 7.21
C ASP A 50 -5.61 8.49 5.75
N PRO A 51 -6.81 8.88 5.28
CA PRO A 51 -7.26 8.65 3.91
C PRO A 51 -6.39 9.38 2.87
N ARG A 52 -5.73 10.48 3.22
CA ARG A 52 -4.81 11.20 2.33
C ARG A 52 -3.59 10.34 1.97
N LYS A 53 -3.08 9.58 2.93
CA LYS A 53 -1.98 8.61 2.72
C LYS A 53 -2.37 7.41 1.89
N VAL A 54 -3.63 7.01 1.94
CA VAL A 54 -4.15 5.91 1.09
C VAL A 54 -4.26 6.36 -0.36
N ILE A 55 -4.69 7.61 -0.61
CA ILE A 55 -4.86 8.19 -1.95
C ILE A 55 -3.52 8.59 -2.58
N SER A 56 -2.59 9.12 -1.78
CA SER A 56 -1.24 9.49 -2.23
C SER A 56 -0.29 8.30 -2.38
N ARG A 57 -0.72 7.09 -2.00
CA ARG A 57 0.10 5.89 -2.14
C ARG A 57 0.34 5.62 -3.62
N VAL A 58 1.56 5.94 -4.07
CA VAL A 58 2.04 5.70 -5.43
C VAL A 58 1.77 4.23 -5.81
N PRO A 59 1.25 3.95 -7.02
CA PRO A 59 1.08 2.59 -7.50
C PRO A 59 2.37 1.79 -7.31
N ARG A 60 2.23 0.51 -6.94
CA ARG A 60 3.32 -0.47 -6.70
C ARG A 60 4.29 -0.69 -7.90
N LEU A 61 4.31 0.17 -8.90
CA LEU A 61 5.22 0.08 -10.05
C LEU A 61 6.69 0.31 -9.67
N GLU A 62 6.97 1.05 -8.59
CA GLU A 62 8.36 1.33 -8.15
C GLU A 62 8.89 0.37 -7.06
N LEU A 63 8.07 -0.56 -6.55
CA LEU A 63 8.51 -1.54 -5.55
C LEU A 63 9.12 -2.81 -6.14
N SER A 64 9.13 -2.95 -7.47
CA SER A 64 9.93 -3.97 -8.16
C SER A 64 11.43 -3.80 -7.89
N ALA A 65 11.88 -2.59 -7.58
CA ALA A 65 13.27 -2.34 -7.18
C ALA A 65 13.61 -2.84 -5.77
N ARG A 66 12.63 -3.06 -4.87
CA ARG A 66 12.89 -3.59 -3.51
C ARG A 66 13.04 -5.11 -3.44
N LYS A 67 13.02 -5.80 -4.58
CA LYS A 67 13.31 -7.23 -4.69
C LYS A 67 14.15 -7.55 -5.91
N VAL A 68 15.14 -6.71 -6.24
CA VAL A 68 16.32 -7.28 -6.88
C VAL A 68 16.89 -8.21 -5.81
N ARG A 69 16.57 -9.50 -5.89
CA ARG A 69 17.25 -10.52 -5.11
C ARG A 69 18.71 -10.30 -5.42
N ASP A 70 19.50 -10.02 -4.40
CA ASP A 70 20.95 -9.91 -4.55
C ASP A 70 21.40 -11.16 -5.32
N MET A 71 21.83 -10.96 -6.57
CA MET A 71 22.14 -12.07 -7.47
C MET A 71 23.35 -12.83 -6.94
N ASP A 72 24.24 -12.14 -6.20
CA ASP A 72 25.39 -12.76 -5.55
C ASP A 72 24.94 -13.64 -4.38
N PHE A 73 23.92 -13.20 -3.61
CA PHE A 73 23.30 -14.04 -2.59
C PHE A 73 22.63 -15.28 -3.20
N VAL A 74 21.89 -15.12 -4.30
CA VAL A 74 21.22 -16.24 -4.98
C VAL A 74 22.25 -17.24 -5.52
N ASN A 75 23.33 -16.76 -6.15
CA ASN A 75 24.39 -17.61 -6.67
C ASN A 75 25.10 -18.38 -5.55
N LYS A 76 25.41 -17.73 -4.43
CA LYS A 76 26.02 -18.41 -3.26
C LYS A 76 25.13 -19.48 -2.66
N VAL A 77 23.83 -19.21 -2.52
CA VAL A 77 22.87 -20.22 -2.06
C VAL A 77 22.83 -21.40 -3.03
N GLN A 78 22.86 -21.13 -4.34
CA GLN A 78 22.87 -22.18 -5.36
C GLN A 78 24.14 -23.03 -5.31
N GLU A 79 25.33 -22.41 -5.19
CA GLU A 79 26.60 -23.11 -5.03
C GLU A 79 26.60 -24.05 -3.82
N ILE A 80 26.09 -23.59 -2.67
CA ILE A 80 26.01 -24.42 -1.46
C ILE A 80 25.08 -25.62 -1.65
N ILE A 81 23.96 -25.44 -2.37
CA ILE A 81 23.02 -26.52 -2.69
C ILE A 81 23.63 -27.50 -3.70
N ASP A 82 24.39 -27.00 -4.67
CA ASP A 82 25.03 -27.82 -5.69
C ASP A 82 26.20 -28.64 -5.12
N GLU A 83 26.93 -28.09 -4.13
CA GLU A 83 28.00 -28.78 -3.41
C GLU A 83 27.46 -29.88 -2.47
N ASP A 84 26.38 -29.61 -1.75
CA ASP A 84 25.71 -30.61 -0.90
C ASP A 84 24.18 -30.41 -0.88
N PRO A 85 23.45 -31.17 -1.72
CA PRO A 85 21.99 -31.08 -1.81
C PRO A 85 21.25 -31.51 -0.55
N SER A 86 21.93 -32.16 0.41
CA SER A 86 21.32 -32.65 1.65
C SER A 86 21.27 -31.59 2.76
N ARG A 87 21.93 -30.44 2.55
CA ARG A 87 21.99 -29.36 3.53
C ARG A 87 20.62 -28.72 3.76
N SER A 88 20.31 -28.45 5.02
CA SER A 88 19.06 -27.80 5.39
C SER A 88 19.12 -26.30 5.07
N LEU A 89 18.02 -25.72 4.58
CA LEU A 89 17.94 -24.29 4.30
C LEU A 89 18.19 -23.42 5.53
N SER A 90 17.87 -23.91 6.73
CA SER A 90 18.19 -23.25 8.00
C SER A 90 19.69 -23.13 8.23
N THR A 91 20.45 -24.20 7.97
CA THR A 91 21.91 -24.19 8.12
C THR A 91 22.57 -23.27 7.09
N ILE A 92 22.06 -23.27 5.86
CA ILE A 92 22.53 -22.36 4.81
C ILE A 92 22.26 -20.89 5.19
N ALA A 93 21.11 -20.61 5.80
CA ALA A 93 20.77 -19.26 6.26
C ALA A 93 21.68 -18.78 7.40
N GLU A 94 22.03 -19.65 8.36
CA GLU A 94 22.95 -19.34 9.47
C GLU A 94 24.39 -19.08 8.98
N GLU A 95 24.83 -19.72 7.90
CA GLU A 95 26.17 -19.51 7.31
C GLU A 95 26.28 -18.25 6.44
N LEU A 96 25.15 -17.73 5.98
CA LEU A 96 25.07 -16.55 5.11
C LEU A 96 24.73 -15.26 5.88
N GLU A 97 24.58 -15.35 7.21
CA GLU A 97 24.34 -14.22 8.14
C GLU A 97 25.66 -13.51 8.52
#